data_AF-A0A936LGQ4-F1
#
_entry.id   AF-A0A936LGQ4-F1
#
_cell.length_a   1.000
_cell.length_b   1.000
_cell.length_c   1.000
_cell.angle_alpha   90.00
_cell.angle_beta   90.00
_cell.angle_gamma   90.00
#
_symmetry.space_group_name_H-M   'P 1'
#
loop_
_entity.id
_entity.type
_entity.pdbx_description
1 polymer ?
#
loop_
_entity_poly.entity_id
_entity_poly.type
_entity_poly.pdbx_seq_one_letter_code
_entity_poly.pdbx_strand_id
1 'polypeptide(L)'
;MARRCGLTGKGVLTGNNVSHAHNKTRRRFLPNLQEMSALSESLGESVRLRISTRAIKTIDHKGGLDAFLLDTRDSELTPRLRRIKKRVRAAQRVSSAAESDGQPSPSSA
;
A
#
# COMPACT_ATOMS: atom_id res chain seq x y z
N MET A 1 20.12 8.01 3.16
CA MET A 1 18.89 7.28 2.79
C MET A 1 17.67 8.20 2.88
N ALA A 2 16.84 8.25 1.84
CA ALA A 2 15.60 9.02 1.85
C ALA A 2 14.56 8.31 2.76
N ARG A 3 14.21 8.91 3.90
CA ARG A 3 13.12 8.44 4.78
C ARG A 3 11.77 8.74 4.12
N ARG A 4 11.42 7.97 3.08
CA ARG A 4 10.13 8.05 2.38
C ARG A 4 9.36 6.75 2.53
N CYS A 5 8.05 6.86 2.71
CA CYS A 5 7.15 5.70 2.69
C CYS A 5 7.06 5.12 1.27
N GLY A 6 7.23 3.80 1.13
CA GLY A 6 7.19 3.13 -0.18
C GLY A 6 5.82 3.16 -0.87
N LEU A 7 4.73 3.25 -0.09
CA LEU A 7 3.33 3.25 -0.58
C LEU A 7 2.74 4.63 -0.79
N THR A 8 2.85 5.52 0.20
CA THR A 8 2.17 6.84 0.19
C THR A 8 3.10 8.00 -0.13
N GLY A 9 4.39 7.74 -0.40
CA GLY A 9 5.37 8.78 -0.74
C GLY A 9 5.70 9.76 0.39
N LYS A 10 5.10 9.61 1.58
CA LYS A 10 5.30 10.51 2.73
C LYS A 10 6.77 10.65 3.06
N GLY A 11 7.26 11.87 2.93
CA GLY A 11 8.65 12.24 3.17
C GLY A 11 8.85 13.01 4.47
N VAL A 12 10.09 13.45 4.66
CA VAL A 12 10.47 14.35 5.75
C VAL A 12 9.88 15.72 5.47
N LEU A 13 9.19 16.28 6.45
CA LEU A 13 8.76 17.67 6.42
C LEU A 13 9.79 18.53 7.17
N THR A 14 9.99 19.76 6.72
CA THR A 14 10.82 20.74 7.42
C THR A 14 9.92 21.82 7.99
N GLY A 15 10.25 22.30 9.19
CA GLY A 15 9.55 23.41 9.80
C GLY A 15 10.39 24.05 10.90
N ASN A 16 9.75 24.82 11.76
CA ASN A 16 10.42 25.50 12.87
C ASN A 16 9.77 25.10 14.19
N ASN A 17 10.57 24.95 15.25
CA ASN A 17 10.06 25.09 16.60
C ASN A 17 9.93 26.59 16.89
N VAL A 18 8.77 27.00 17.40
CA VAL A 18 8.47 28.39 17.75
C VAL A 18 8.30 28.45 19.26
N SER A 19 9.11 29.25 19.95
CA SER A 19 8.94 29.49 21.39
C SER A 19 7.81 30.49 21.66
N HIS A 20 7.42 30.65 22.93
CA HIS A 20 6.51 31.73 23.35
C HIS A 20 6.98 33.13 22.95
N ALA A 21 8.30 33.35 22.89
CA ALA A 21 8.90 34.59 22.41
C ALA A 21 9.04 34.67 20.87
N HIS A 22 8.41 33.74 20.13
CA HIS A 22 8.51 33.62 18.67
C HIS A 22 9.93 33.38 18.11
N ASN A 23 10.86 32.88 18.93
CA ASN A 23 12.18 32.47 18.44
C ASN A 23 12.02 31.19 17.60
N LYS A 24 12.42 31.26 16.33
CA LYS A 24 12.25 30.17 15.35
C LYS A 24 13.55 29.37 15.20
N THR A 25 13.54 28.10 15.59
CA THR A 25 14.66 27.16 15.35
C THR A 25 14.27 26.09 14.34
N ARG A 26 15.16 25.78 13.38
CA ARG A 26 14.87 24.82 12.29
C ARG A 26 14.75 23.40 12.85
N ARG A 27 13.68 22.68 12.48
CA ARG A 27 13.45 21.28 12.85
C ARG A 27 13.02 20.45 11.64
N ARG A 28 13.34 19.15 11.68
CA ARG A 28 12.87 18.13 10.73
C ARG A 28 11.81 17.26 11.39
N PHE A 29 10.68 17.06 10.72
CA PHE A 29 9.63 16.12 11.10
C PHE A 29 9.80 14.84 10.30
N LEU A 30 10.18 13.77 10.99
CA LEU A 30 10.45 12.48 10.38
C LEU A 30 9.17 11.63 10.43
N PRO A 31 8.77 11.00 9.32
CA PRO A 31 7.66 10.06 9.35
C PRO A 31 8.03 8.82 10.19
N ASN A 32 7.08 8.30 10.97
CA ASN A 32 7.23 7.03 11.66
C ASN A 32 7.16 5.89 10.64
N LEU A 33 8.33 5.39 10.24
CA LEU A 33 8.51 4.31 9.27
C LEU A 33 8.74 2.99 10.00
N GLN A 34 7.94 1.99 9.69
CA GLN A 34 8.03 0.63 10.21
C GLN A 34 8.32 -0.35 9.07
N GLU A 35 9.09 -1.39 9.38
CA GLU A 35 9.32 -2.52 8.49
C GLU A 35 8.26 -3.58 8.75
N MET A 36 7.42 -3.86 7.75
CA MET A 36 6.32 -4.79 7.86
C MET A 36 6.28 -5.67 6.61
N SER A 37 5.93 -6.94 6.83
CA SER A 37 5.54 -7.87 5.77
C SER A 37 4.03 -7.80 5.60
N ALA A 38 3.56 -7.40 4.43
CA ALA A 38 2.15 -7.47 4.08
C ALA A 38 1.93 -8.66 3.16
N LEU A 39 0.94 -9.50 3.47
CA LEU A 39 0.57 -10.66 2.67
C LEU A 39 -0.30 -10.21 1.49
N SER A 40 0.00 -10.70 0.29
CA SER A 40 -0.83 -10.51 -0.91
C SER A 40 -1.57 -11.81 -1.17
N GLU A 41 -2.90 -11.76 -1.11
CA GLU A 41 -3.76 -12.94 -1.30
C GLU A 41 -3.77 -13.38 -2.76
N SER A 42 -3.73 -12.43 -3.70
CA SER A 42 -3.74 -12.73 -5.13
C SER A 42 -2.45 -13.40 -5.63
N LEU A 43 -1.33 -13.22 -4.91
CA LEU A 43 -0.04 -13.83 -5.26
C LEU A 43 0.38 -14.95 -4.29
N GLY A 44 -0.22 -15.05 -3.11
CA GLY A 44 0.27 -15.90 -2.03
C GLY A 44 1.66 -15.50 -1.50
N GLU A 45 2.16 -14.31 -1.85
CA GLU A 45 3.51 -13.84 -1.49
C GLU A 45 3.47 -12.80 -0.36
N SER A 46 4.44 -12.87 0.55
CA SER A 46 4.66 -11.83 1.55
C SER A 46 5.61 -10.75 1.02
N VAL A 47 5.15 -9.50 0.97
CA VAL A 47 5.94 -8.37 0.49
C VAL A 47 6.47 -7.57 1.67
N ARG A 48 7.79 -7.62 1.87
CA ARG A 48 8.49 -6.78 2.85
C ARG A 48 8.61 -5.34 2.35
N LEU A 49 8.04 -4.40 3.09
CA LEU A 49 7.98 -2.98 2.74
C LEU A 49 8.30 -2.10 3.94
N ARG A 50 8.90 -0.93 3.66
CA ARG A 50 9.08 0.17 4.63
C ARG A 50 7.91 1.13 4.49
N ILE A 51 7.01 1.12 5.47
CA ILE A 51 5.70 1.77 5.39
C ILE A 51 5.53 2.73 6.57
N SER A 52 4.85 3.86 6.34
CA SER A 52 4.45 4.75 7.44
C SER A 52 3.26 4.20 8.20
N THR A 53 3.14 4.46 9.50
CA THR A 53 1.98 3.99 10.31
C THR A 53 0.61 4.38 9.75
N ARG A 54 0.46 5.58 9.17
CA ARG A 54 -0.81 5.97 8.51
C ARG A 54 -1.09 5.14 7.25
N ALA A 55 -0.06 4.64 6.57
CA ALA A 55 -0.23 3.78 5.43
C ALA A 55 -0.61 2.35 5.83
N ILE A 56 -0.14 1.85 6.99
CA ILE A 56 -0.61 0.58 7.57
C ILE A 56 -2.12 0.65 7.80
N LYS A 57 -2.58 1.70 8.51
CA LYS A 57 -4.02 1.92 8.74
C LYS A 57 -4.86 1.97 7.46
N THR A 58 -4.33 2.53 6.37
CA THR A 58 -5.06 2.57 5.10
C THR A 58 -5.09 1.22 4.38
N ILE A 59 -4.09 0.35 4.57
CA ILE A 59 -4.13 -1.01 4.04
C ILE A 59 -5.22 -1.80 4.75
N ASP A 60 -5.24 -1.70 6.09
CA ASP A 60 -6.23 -2.40 6.91
C ASP A 60 -7.66 -1.93 6.59
N HIS A 61 -7.86 -0.62 6.47
CA HIS A 61 -9.17 -0.05 6.10
C HIS A 61 -9.63 -0.47 4.70
N LYS A 62 -8.71 -0.70 3.76
CA LYS A 62 -9.06 -1.15 2.40
C LYS A 62 -9.21 -2.67 2.29
N GLY A 63 -9.01 -3.42 3.37
CA GLY A 63 -9.14 -4.87 3.37
C GLY A 63 -7.96 -5.59 2.70
N GLY A 64 -6.76 -5.00 2.73
CA GLY A 64 -5.54 -5.69 2.28
C GLY A 64 -4.69 -4.92 1.27
N LEU A 65 -3.54 -5.52 0.96
CA LEU A 65 -2.53 -4.89 0.09
C LEU A 65 -2.99 -4.84 -1.38
N ASP A 66 -3.72 -5.86 -1.83
CA ASP A 66 -4.16 -5.97 -3.23
C ASP A 66 -5.23 -4.93 -3.56
N ALA A 67 -6.24 -4.80 -2.69
CA ALA A 67 -7.27 -3.77 -2.79
C ALA A 67 -6.65 -2.36 -2.79
N PHE A 68 -5.67 -2.11 -1.91
CA PHE A 68 -4.94 -0.84 -1.90
C PHE A 68 -4.20 -0.57 -3.22
N LEU A 69 -3.52 -1.57 -3.78
CA LEU A 69 -2.76 -1.40 -5.03
C LEU A 69 -3.65 -1.18 -6.25
N LEU A 70 -4.85 -1.75 -6.28
CA LEU A 70 -5.80 -1.59 -7.39
C LEU A 70 -6.42 -0.20 -7.41
N ASP A 71 -6.79 0.31 -6.23
CA ASP A 71 -7.41 1.63 -6.05
C ASP A 71 -6.41 2.78 -6.25
N THR A 72 -5.15 2.57 -5.87
CA THR A 72 -4.13 3.64 -5.92
C THR A 72 -3.64 3.90 -7.34
N ARG A 73 -3.40 5.17 -7.68
CA ARG A 73 -2.85 5.62 -8.97
C ARG A 73 -1.38 5.24 -9.13
N ASP A 74 -0.96 4.99 -10.37
CA ASP A 74 0.42 4.52 -10.66
C ASP A 74 1.49 5.57 -10.34
N SER A 75 1.13 6.86 -10.40
CA SER A 75 2.01 7.99 -10.07
C SER A 75 2.49 7.97 -8.62
N GLU A 76 1.67 7.47 -7.70
CA GLU A 76 1.95 7.47 -6.26
C GLU A 76 2.77 6.24 -5.83
N LEU A 77 2.84 5.22 -6.69
CA LEU A 77 3.54 3.96 -6.41
C LEU A 77 5.00 4.01 -6.81
N THR A 78 5.86 3.44 -5.96
CA THR A 78 7.27 3.19 -6.28
C THR A 78 7.41 2.16 -7.40
N PRO A 79 8.54 2.16 -8.16
CA PRO A 79 8.76 1.23 -9.27
C PRO A 79 8.59 -0.25 -8.89
N ARG A 80 8.99 -0.63 -7.68
CA ARG A 80 8.79 -1.98 -7.13
C ARG A 80 7.31 -2.33 -6.98
N LEU A 81 6.51 -1.41 -6.44
CA LEU A 81 5.07 -1.61 -6.27
C LEU A 81 4.31 -1.61 -7.60
N ARG A 82 4.74 -0.83 -8.59
CA ARG A 82 4.17 -0.88 -9.95
C ARG A 82 4.32 -2.28 -10.56
N ARG A 83 5.46 -2.94 -10.35
CA ARG A 83 5.67 -4.32 -10.79
C ARG A 83 4.72 -5.29 -10.10
N ILE A 84 4.55 -5.15 -8.77
CA ILE A 84 3.62 -5.98 -8.00
C ILE A 84 2.18 -5.76 -8.47
N LYS A 85 1.74 -4.52 -8.66
CA LYS A 85 0.40 -4.20 -9.18
C LYS A 85 0.12 -4.86 -10.52
N LYS A 86 1.10 -4.89 -11.43
CA LYS A 86 0.97 -5.61 -12.71
C LYS A 86 0.78 -7.12 -12.50
N ARG A 87 1.54 -7.73 -11.58
CA ARG A 87 1.39 -9.14 -11.22
C ARG A 87 0.02 -9.43 -10.58
N VAL A 88 -0.44 -8.59 -9.66
CA VAL A 88 -1.78 -8.71 -9.03
C VAL A 88 -2.87 -8.65 -10.10
N ARG A 89 -2.83 -7.67 -11.00
CA ARG A 89 -3.80 -7.56 -12.11
C ARG A 89 -3.77 -8.77 -13.05
N ALA A 90 -2.60 -9.34 -13.30
CA ALA A 90 -2.48 -10.54 -14.12
C ALA A 90 -3.08 -11.77 -13.39
N ALA A 91 -2.75 -11.95 -12.12
CA ALA A 91 -3.27 -13.05 -11.30
C ALA A 91 -4.80 -12.99 -11.15
N GLN A 92 -5.37 -11.80 -10.93
CA GLN A 92 -6.82 -11.61 -10.82
C GLN A 92 -7.58 -12.00 -12.10
N ARG A 93 -6.98 -11.79 -13.28
CA ARG A 93 -7.59 -12.22 -14.55
C ARG A 93 -7.64 -13.74 -14.67
N VAL A 94 -6.61 -14.41 -14.17
CA VAL A 94 -6.53 -15.87 -14.17
C VAL A 94 -7.54 -16.44 -13.17
N SER A 95 -7.66 -15.87 -11.97
CA SER A 95 -8.64 -16.32 -10.98
C SER A 95 -10.08 -16.09 -11.45
N SER A 96 -10.39 -14.92 -12.02
CA SER A 96 -11.74 -14.62 -12.52
C SER A 96 -12.16 -15.48 -13.71
N ALA A 97 -11.20 -15.98 -14.50
CA ALA A 97 -11.46 -16.88 -15.63
C ALA A 97 -11.70 -18.33 -15.18
N ALA A 98 -11.22 -18.72 -13.99
CA ALA A 98 -11.45 -20.05 -13.43
C ALA A 98 -12.83 -20.19 -12.76
N GLU A 99 -13.48 -19.08 -12.39
CA GLU A 99 -14.79 -19.07 -11.72
C GLU A 99 -16.00 -19.08 -12.67
N SER A 100 -15.80 -18.93 -13.99
CA SER A 100 -16.90 -18.90 -14.97
C SER A 100 -17.33 -20.27 -15.54
N ASP A 101 -16.63 -21.36 -15.23
CA ASP A 101 -16.87 -22.70 -15.84
C ASP A 101 -17.66 -23.70 -14.96
N GLY A 102 -18.39 -23.25 -13.94
CA GLY A 102 -18.98 -24.17 -12.96
C GLY A 102 -20.30 -23.77 -12.34
N GLN A 103 -21.37 -23.64 -13.13
CA GLN A 103 -22.74 -23.67 -12.61
C GLN A 103 -23.65 -24.57 -13.45
N PRO A 104 -23.78 -25.86 -13.10
CA PRO A 104 -25.03 -26.56 -13.31
C PRO A 104 -25.92 -26.31 -12.08
N SER A 105 -26.93 -25.47 -12.26
CA SER A 105 -28.12 -25.49 -11.41
C SER A 105 -28.79 -26.87 -11.50
N PRO A 106 -29.00 -27.62 -10.41
CA PRO A 106 -30.03 -28.63 -10.44
C PRO A 106 -31.38 -27.91 -10.25
N SER A 107 -32.04 -27.61 -11.38
CA SER A 107 -33.50 -27.65 -11.42
C SER A 107 -33.94 -29.10 -11.18
N SER A 108 -35.19 -29.30 -10.72
CA SER A 108 -35.86 -30.57 -10.37
C SER A 108 -35.31 -31.27 -9.12
N ALA A 109 -36.10 -31.56 -8.07
CA ALA A 109 -37.51 -31.96 -8.03
C ALA A 109 -38.27 -31.33 -6.85
#